data_AF-A0A3D0D143-F1
#
_entry.id   AF-A0A3D0D143-F1
#
_cell.length_a   1.000
_cell.length_b   1.000
_cell.length_c   1.000
_cell.angle_alpha   90.00
_cell.angle_beta   90.00
_cell.angle_gamma   90.00
#
_symmetry.space_group_name_H-M   'P 1'
#
loop_
_entity.id
_entity.type
_entity.pdbx_description
1 polymer ?
#
loop_
_entity_poly.entity_id
_entity_poly.type
_entity_poly.pdbx_seq_one_letter_code
_entity_poly.pdbx_strand_id
1 'polypeptide(L)'
;MNQDLIISAYKPRVAFERRFLEQAGRPEGAWDFVRQHLAQLPVVVENAGVIETIAERQPYLLFDRMVAFHIQRGATVPLSAAEFYAGLRQRFAERDGMFFLADQVPQYDAARLRVGQIAQLTLFVSDEKSTIQWLRQQLDPATGGQPQTYQDLQPQFLRQLHQARHEALPEPGEILEQNFLQDDAGRWYVPDPNKASDLEKIRQKALLREFARYAEARGRL
;
A
#
# COMPACT_ATOMS: atom_id res chain seq x y z
N MET A 1 15.77 24.34 8.54
CA MET A 1 14.46 25.02 8.61
C MET A 1 13.41 23.92 8.70
N ASN A 2 12.64 23.93 9.78
CA ASN A 2 11.66 22.91 10.12
C ASN A 2 10.55 22.87 9.08
N GLN A 3 10.28 21.69 8.51
CA GLN A 3 9.00 21.41 7.89
C GLN A 3 8.36 20.29 8.69
N ASP A 4 7.35 20.70 9.44
CA ASP A 4 6.52 19.86 10.27
C ASP A 4 6.01 18.65 9.48
N LEU A 5 6.36 17.46 9.95
CA LEU A 5 5.65 16.24 9.60
C LEU A 5 4.22 16.39 10.14
N ILE A 6 3.29 16.76 9.27
CA ILE A 6 1.87 16.72 9.57
C ILE A 6 1.48 15.25 9.67
N ILE A 7 1.64 14.69 10.87
CA ILE A 7 0.96 13.47 11.28
C ILE A 7 -0.52 13.83 11.29
N SER A 8 -1.22 13.55 10.18
CA SER A 8 -2.68 13.67 10.12
C SER A 8 -3.29 12.55 10.95
N ALA A 9 -3.17 12.65 12.27
CA ALA A 9 -3.89 11.85 13.25
C ALA A 9 -5.33 12.37 13.25
N TYR A 10 -6.15 11.88 12.32
CA TYR A 10 -7.53 12.32 12.23
C TYR A 10 -8.35 11.76 13.39
N LYS A 11 -8.85 12.65 14.24
CA LYS A 11 -9.88 12.36 15.25
C LYS A 11 -11.22 12.13 14.51
N PRO A 12 -11.81 10.92 14.55
CA PRO A 12 -13.07 10.67 13.87
C PRO A 12 -14.19 11.55 14.44
N ARG A 13 -15.13 11.98 13.58
CA ARG A 13 -16.34 12.67 14.04
C ARG A 13 -17.13 11.72 14.96
N VAL A 14 -17.56 12.19 16.13
CA VAL A 14 -18.24 11.39 17.17
C VAL A 14 -19.44 10.57 16.65
N ALA A 15 -20.15 11.07 15.62
CA ALA A 15 -21.25 10.36 14.97
C ALA A 15 -20.83 9.12 14.16
N PHE A 16 -19.58 9.07 13.69
CA PHE A 16 -19.01 7.94 12.97
C PHE A 16 -18.56 6.82 13.92
N GLU A 17 -17.96 7.17 15.06
CA GLU A 17 -17.55 6.16 16.06
C GLU A 17 -18.73 5.33 16.57
N ARG A 18 -19.91 5.96 16.75
CA ARG A 18 -21.11 5.25 17.20
C ARG A 18 -21.64 4.25 16.18
N ARG A 19 -21.72 4.62 14.89
CA ARG A 19 -22.10 3.70 13.80
C ARG A 19 -21.05 2.63 13.56
N PHE A 20 -19.77 2.97 13.74
CA PHE A 20 -18.69 2.01 13.61
C PHE A 20 -18.75 0.95 14.71
N LEU A 21 -18.99 1.31 15.98
CA LEU A 21 -19.18 0.32 17.06
C LEU A 21 -20.36 -0.62 16.78
N GLU A 22 -21.42 -0.15 16.11
CA GLU A 22 -22.58 -0.94 15.72
C GLU A 22 -22.29 -1.90 14.52
N GLN A 23 -21.27 -1.62 13.71
CA GLN A 23 -20.90 -2.39 12.50
C GLN A 23 -19.48 -2.98 12.55
N ALA A 24 -18.78 -2.85 13.67
CA ALA A 24 -17.41 -3.28 13.85
C ALA A 24 -17.28 -4.78 13.59
N GLY A 25 -16.32 -5.16 12.74
CA GLY A 25 -16.13 -6.56 12.33
C GLY A 25 -17.09 -7.04 11.24
N ARG A 26 -17.81 -6.14 10.56
CA ARG A 26 -18.60 -6.47 9.36
C ARG A 26 -18.00 -5.84 8.09
N PRO A 27 -18.17 -6.48 6.91
CA PRO A 27 -17.71 -5.93 5.63
C PRO A 27 -18.17 -4.50 5.36
N GLU A 28 -19.39 -4.14 5.77
CA GLU A 28 -19.96 -2.80 5.58
C GLU A 28 -19.14 -1.72 6.28
N GLY A 29 -18.70 -1.99 7.53
CA GLY A 29 -17.87 -1.05 8.29
C GLY A 29 -16.51 -0.77 7.64
N ALA A 30 -15.92 -1.77 6.97
CA ALA A 30 -14.70 -1.57 6.19
C ALA A 30 -14.93 -0.67 4.97
N TRP A 31 -16.04 -0.84 4.25
CA TRP A 31 -16.35 0.00 3.09
C TRP A 31 -16.74 1.43 3.46
N ASP A 32 -17.44 1.60 4.58
CA ASP A 32 -17.76 2.93 5.12
C ASP A 32 -16.49 3.67 5.53
N PHE A 33 -15.54 2.98 6.16
CA PHE A 33 -14.22 3.54 6.45
C PHE A 33 -13.49 3.99 5.17
N VAL A 34 -13.38 3.11 4.17
CA VAL A 34 -12.67 3.44 2.91
C VAL A 34 -13.32 4.64 2.22
N ARG A 35 -14.66 4.68 2.15
CA ARG A 35 -15.40 5.79 1.55
C ARG A 35 -15.11 7.10 2.28
N GLN A 36 -15.15 7.10 3.60
CA GLN A 36 -14.84 8.28 4.40
C GLN A 36 -13.38 8.71 4.23
N HIS A 37 -12.46 7.76 4.21
CA HIS A 37 -11.04 8.04 4.02
C HIS A 37 -10.81 8.70 2.65
N LEU A 38 -11.32 8.12 1.57
CA LEU A 38 -11.24 8.68 0.21
C LEU A 38 -11.90 10.08 0.10
N ALA A 39 -12.97 10.33 0.85
CA ALA A 39 -13.62 11.64 0.90
C ALA A 39 -12.73 12.73 1.53
N GLN A 40 -11.80 12.35 2.41
CA GLN A 40 -10.90 13.26 3.11
C GLN A 40 -9.59 13.51 2.35
N LEU A 41 -9.23 12.61 1.43
CA LEU A 41 -8.02 12.77 0.62
C LEU A 41 -8.21 13.85 -0.46
N PRO A 42 -7.18 14.65 -0.77
CA PRO A 42 -7.22 15.55 -1.91
C PRO A 42 -7.55 14.77 -3.18
N VAL A 43 -8.34 15.36 -4.09
CA VAL A 43 -8.71 14.71 -5.36
C VAL A 43 -7.58 14.83 -6.38
N VAL A 44 -6.91 15.99 -6.41
CA VAL A 44 -5.78 16.28 -7.30
C VAL A 44 -4.73 17.02 -6.48
N VAL A 45 -3.46 16.64 -6.64
CA VAL A 45 -2.30 17.41 -6.19
C VAL A 45 -1.50 17.73 -7.44
N GLU A 46 -1.38 19.02 -7.78
CA GLU A 46 -0.61 19.50 -8.93
C GLU A 46 0.70 20.14 -8.43
N ASN A 47 1.83 19.70 -8.96
CA ASN A 47 3.14 20.28 -8.68
C ASN A 47 3.92 20.48 -9.98
N ALA A 48 4.47 21.67 -10.18
CA ALA A 48 5.23 22.05 -11.38
C ALA A 48 4.53 21.71 -12.72
N GLY A 49 3.20 21.83 -12.77
CA GLY A 49 2.42 21.52 -13.97
C GLY A 49 2.23 20.03 -14.22
N VAL A 50 2.43 19.19 -13.21
CA VAL A 50 2.27 17.74 -13.27
C VAL A 50 1.35 17.26 -12.14
N ILE A 51 0.50 16.25 -12.42
CA ILE A 51 -0.31 15.62 -11.37
C ILE A 51 0.56 14.62 -10.61
N GLU A 52 0.68 14.83 -9.31
CA GLU A 52 1.33 13.90 -8.41
C GLU A 52 0.40 12.73 -8.08
N THR A 53 0.96 11.53 -8.05
CA THR A 53 0.24 10.36 -7.55
C THR A 53 0.04 10.51 -6.03
N ILE A 54 -1.18 10.27 -5.55
CA ILE A 54 -1.51 10.38 -4.13
C ILE A 54 -1.45 8.97 -3.54
N ALA A 55 -0.33 8.64 -2.88
CA ALA A 55 -0.07 7.29 -2.37
C ALA A 55 -1.22 6.74 -1.49
N GLU A 56 -1.81 7.55 -0.62
CA GLU A 56 -2.92 7.13 0.25
C GLU A 56 -4.20 6.74 -0.53
N ARG A 57 -4.29 7.02 -1.84
CA ARG A 57 -5.37 6.52 -2.72
C ARG A 57 -5.04 5.18 -3.38
N GLN A 58 -3.82 4.66 -3.21
CA GLN A 58 -3.40 3.39 -3.78
C GLN A 58 -3.98 2.21 -3.00
N PRO A 59 -4.29 1.09 -3.68
CA PRO A 59 -5.06 -0.02 -3.11
C PRO A 59 -4.44 -0.58 -1.82
N TYR A 60 -3.12 -0.75 -1.78
CA TYR A 60 -2.44 -1.36 -0.62
C TYR A 60 -2.44 -0.43 0.60
N LEU A 61 -2.26 0.89 0.43
CA LEU A 61 -2.36 1.83 1.56
C LEU A 61 -3.80 1.94 2.06
N LEU A 62 -4.79 1.90 1.16
CA LEU A 62 -6.20 1.83 1.56
C LEU A 62 -6.49 0.57 2.39
N PHE A 63 -5.92 -0.58 2.01
CA PHE A 63 -6.04 -1.83 2.77
C PHE A 63 -5.36 -1.71 4.15
N ASP A 64 -4.10 -1.27 4.19
CA ASP A 64 -3.34 -1.11 5.44
C ASP A 64 -4.04 -0.15 6.40
N ARG A 65 -4.61 0.96 5.90
CA ARG A 65 -5.40 1.88 6.71
C ARG A 65 -6.68 1.27 7.23
N MET A 66 -7.38 0.48 6.41
CA MET A 66 -8.58 -0.23 6.85
C MET A 66 -8.25 -1.24 7.95
N VAL A 67 -7.19 -2.02 7.79
CA VAL A 67 -6.71 -3.00 8.78
C VAL A 67 -6.32 -2.29 10.08
N ALA A 68 -5.46 -1.27 10.00
CA ALA A 68 -5.01 -0.51 11.16
C ALA A 68 -6.18 0.13 11.92
N PHE A 69 -7.16 0.68 11.19
CA PHE A 69 -8.36 1.27 11.77
C PHE A 69 -9.18 0.29 12.62
N HIS A 70 -9.32 -0.97 12.16
CA HIS A 70 -10.01 -2.03 12.91
C HIS A 70 -9.19 -2.51 14.11
N ILE A 71 -7.90 -2.79 13.92
CA ILE A 71 -7.00 -3.28 14.99
C ILE A 71 -6.93 -2.26 16.14
N GLN A 72 -6.74 -0.97 15.83
CA GLN A 72 -6.67 0.09 16.84
C GLN A 72 -7.95 0.24 17.67
N ARG A 73 -9.08 -0.28 17.19
CA ARG A 73 -10.38 -0.24 17.87
C ARG A 73 -10.77 -1.58 18.49
N GLY A 74 -9.85 -2.54 18.50
CA GLY A 74 -10.11 -3.89 19.03
C GLY A 74 -11.15 -4.67 18.22
N ALA A 75 -11.41 -4.29 16.97
CA ALA A 75 -12.33 -4.97 16.08
C ALA A 75 -11.60 -6.03 15.24
N THR A 76 -12.32 -7.10 14.87
CA THR A 76 -11.81 -8.04 13.87
C THR A 76 -11.76 -7.37 12.49
N VAL A 77 -10.76 -7.75 11.69
CA VAL A 77 -10.67 -7.31 10.29
C VAL A 77 -11.68 -8.13 9.48
N PRO A 78 -12.70 -7.50 8.86
CA PRO A 78 -13.83 -8.22 8.28
C PRO A 78 -13.60 -8.71 6.85
N LEU A 79 -12.49 -8.33 6.22
CA LEU A 79 -12.18 -8.63 4.83
C LEU A 79 -10.74 -9.16 4.74
N SER A 80 -10.58 -10.28 4.05
CA SER A 80 -9.27 -10.69 3.55
C SER A 80 -8.75 -9.71 2.50
N ALA A 81 -7.45 -9.75 2.24
CA ALA A 81 -6.84 -8.93 1.18
C ALA A 81 -7.53 -9.15 -0.18
N ALA A 82 -7.81 -10.41 -0.54
CA ALA A 82 -8.48 -10.76 -1.81
C ALA A 82 -9.87 -10.12 -1.92
N GLU A 83 -10.70 -10.30 -0.89
CA GLU A 83 -12.05 -9.71 -0.83
C GLU A 83 -12.01 -8.20 -0.86
N PHE A 84 -11.01 -7.59 -0.20
CA PHE A 84 -10.82 -6.15 -0.22
C PHE A 84 -10.47 -5.65 -1.63
N TYR A 85 -9.46 -6.20 -2.30
CA TYR A 85 -9.09 -5.66 -3.62
C TYR A 85 -10.15 -5.92 -4.69
N ALA A 86 -10.84 -7.06 -4.63
CA ALA A 86 -11.98 -7.33 -5.49
C ALA A 86 -13.12 -6.33 -5.21
N GLY A 87 -13.46 -6.13 -3.94
CA GLY A 87 -14.52 -5.24 -3.52
C GLY A 87 -14.23 -3.77 -3.80
N LEU A 88 -12.96 -3.35 -3.71
CA LEU A 88 -12.49 -2.01 -4.00
C LEU A 88 -12.74 -1.64 -5.46
N ARG A 89 -12.36 -2.52 -6.40
CA ARG A 89 -12.60 -2.34 -7.85
C ARG A 89 -14.07 -2.34 -8.23
N GLN A 90 -14.91 -3.06 -7.48
CA GLN A 90 -16.36 -3.06 -7.71
C GLN A 90 -17.04 -1.77 -7.22
N ARG A 91 -16.48 -1.09 -6.21
CA ARG A 91 -17.16 -0.01 -5.48
C ARG A 91 -16.65 1.39 -5.80
N PHE A 92 -15.40 1.49 -6.24
CA PHE A 92 -14.72 2.76 -6.44
C PHE A 92 -14.07 2.82 -7.82
N ALA A 93 -14.01 4.01 -8.39
CA ALA A 93 -13.44 4.19 -9.72
C ALA A 93 -11.91 4.18 -9.63
N GLU A 94 -11.27 3.38 -10.49
CA GLU A 94 -9.82 3.31 -10.60
C GLU A 94 -9.32 4.29 -11.69
N ARG A 95 -8.30 5.09 -11.37
CA ARG A 95 -7.57 5.96 -12.30
C ARG A 95 -6.10 5.96 -11.93
N ASP A 96 -5.23 5.62 -12.88
CA ASP A 96 -3.77 5.69 -12.72
C ASP A 96 -3.26 4.98 -11.45
N GLY A 97 -3.81 3.80 -11.14
CA GLY A 97 -3.47 3.01 -9.95
C GLY A 97 -4.02 3.54 -8.63
N MET A 98 -4.86 4.58 -8.66
CA MET A 98 -5.52 5.19 -7.50
C MET A 98 -7.04 4.99 -7.54
N PHE A 99 -7.68 5.02 -6.38
CA PHE A 99 -9.13 4.90 -6.24
C PHE A 99 -9.80 6.22 -5.85
N PHE A 100 -10.98 6.44 -6.44
CA PHE A 100 -11.76 7.67 -6.31
C PHE A 100 -13.23 7.36 -6.02
N LEU A 101 -13.87 8.28 -5.31
CA LEU A 101 -15.33 8.32 -5.25
C LEU A 101 -15.89 8.78 -6.60
N ALA A 102 -17.09 8.33 -6.94
CA ALA A 102 -17.69 8.62 -8.26
C ALA A 102 -17.84 10.12 -8.54
N ASP A 103 -18.10 10.92 -7.52
CA ASP A 103 -18.19 12.39 -7.58
C ASP A 103 -16.83 13.08 -7.72
N GLN A 104 -15.73 12.41 -7.35
CA GLN A 104 -14.37 12.92 -7.50
C GLN A 104 -13.79 12.69 -8.91
N VAL A 105 -14.32 11.71 -9.65
CA VAL A 105 -13.80 11.33 -10.98
C VAL A 105 -13.81 12.48 -11.97
N PRO A 106 -14.89 13.27 -12.15
CA PRO A 106 -14.89 14.35 -13.13
C PRO A 106 -13.82 15.41 -12.86
N GLN A 107 -13.56 15.72 -11.57
CA GLN A 107 -12.52 16.67 -11.18
C GLN A 107 -11.12 16.13 -11.53
N TYR A 108 -10.85 14.86 -11.25
CA TYR A 108 -9.57 14.23 -11.57
C TYR A 108 -9.34 14.13 -13.08
N ASP A 109 -10.33 13.62 -13.82
CA ASP A 109 -10.24 13.46 -15.27
C ASP A 109 -10.04 14.83 -15.98
N ALA A 110 -10.67 15.91 -15.50
CA ALA A 110 -10.46 17.26 -16.02
C ALA A 110 -9.05 17.80 -15.76
N ALA A 111 -8.49 17.56 -14.58
CA ALA A 111 -7.11 17.92 -14.28
C ALA A 111 -6.13 17.13 -15.17
N ARG A 112 -6.38 15.83 -15.33
CA ARG A 112 -5.54 14.93 -16.14
C ARG A 112 -5.48 15.37 -17.61
N LEU A 113 -6.61 15.76 -18.18
CA LEU A 113 -6.67 16.27 -19.56
C LEU A 113 -5.90 17.58 -19.74
N ARG A 114 -5.84 18.43 -18.70
CA ARG A 114 -5.12 19.71 -18.74
C ARG A 114 -3.60 19.52 -18.72
N VAL A 115 -3.13 18.54 -17.94
CA VAL A 115 -1.73 18.38 -17.57
C VAL A 115 -0.98 17.38 -18.48
N GLY A 116 -1.68 16.43 -19.11
CA GLY A 116 -1.16 15.58 -20.19
C GLY A 116 -0.07 14.56 -19.80
N GLN A 117 0.72 14.82 -18.75
CA GLN A 117 1.73 13.91 -18.20
C GLN A 117 1.48 13.69 -16.71
N ILE A 118 1.61 12.44 -16.25
CA ILE A 118 1.64 12.10 -14.82
C ILE A 118 3.12 11.98 -14.45
N ALA A 119 3.58 12.70 -13.44
CA ALA A 119 4.92 12.51 -12.92
C ALA A 119 4.89 11.20 -12.18
N GLN A 120 5.78 10.28 -12.54
CA GLN A 120 6.14 9.22 -11.61
C GLN A 120 6.65 9.90 -10.33
N LEU A 121 6.01 9.61 -9.19
CA LEU A 121 6.50 10.03 -7.89
C LEU A 121 7.98 9.65 -7.81
N THR A 122 8.85 10.63 -7.56
CA THR A 122 10.22 10.33 -7.11
C THR A 122 10.12 10.10 -5.61
N LEU A 123 9.91 8.84 -5.21
CA LEU A 123 9.85 8.47 -3.81
C LEU A 123 11.26 8.45 -3.23
N PHE A 124 11.54 9.33 -2.28
CA PHE A 124 12.75 9.20 -1.48
C PHE A 124 12.59 8.02 -0.53
N VAL A 125 13.62 7.17 -0.49
CA VAL A 125 13.66 6.04 0.44
C VAL A 125 14.47 6.46 1.67
N SER A 126 13.84 6.37 2.84
CA SER A 126 14.47 6.69 4.13
C SER A 126 14.27 5.58 5.17
N ASP A 127 13.17 4.85 5.11
CA ASP A 127 12.76 3.85 6.08
C ASP A 127 12.17 2.59 5.39
N GLU A 128 11.76 1.60 6.18
CA GLU A 128 11.16 0.36 5.66
C GLU A 128 9.85 0.63 4.89
N LYS A 129 9.01 1.53 5.38
CA LYS A 129 7.70 1.80 4.76
C LYS A 129 7.84 2.45 3.38
N SER A 130 8.70 3.46 3.28
CA SER A 130 9.07 4.12 2.02
C SER A 130 9.82 3.16 1.09
N THR A 131 10.60 2.22 1.62
CA THR A 131 11.20 1.14 0.82
C THR A 131 10.14 0.22 0.21
N ILE A 132 9.16 -0.26 1.01
CA ILE A 132 8.06 -1.09 0.51
C ILE A 132 7.28 -0.33 -0.57
N GLN A 133 7.00 0.95 -0.32
CA GLN A 133 6.28 1.81 -1.25
C GLN A 133 7.04 1.94 -2.58
N TRP A 134 8.34 2.21 -2.51
CA TRP A 134 9.22 2.31 -3.66
C TRP A 134 9.26 1.00 -4.45
N LEU A 135 9.47 -0.14 -3.78
CA LEU A 135 9.50 -1.46 -4.40
C LEU A 135 8.16 -1.77 -5.10
N ARG A 136 7.03 -1.43 -4.49
CA ARG A 136 5.71 -1.58 -5.14
C ARG A 136 5.62 -0.75 -6.42
N GLN A 137 6.07 0.51 -6.41
CA GLN A 137 6.05 1.33 -7.61
C GLN A 137 6.89 0.73 -8.75
N GLN A 138 8.04 0.12 -8.42
CA GLN A 138 8.89 -0.53 -9.41
C GLN A 138 8.33 -1.86 -9.93
N LEU A 139 7.57 -2.59 -9.10
CA LEU A 139 7.17 -3.97 -9.36
C LEU A 139 5.70 -4.16 -9.77
N ASP A 140 4.83 -3.19 -9.46
CA ASP A 140 3.39 -3.28 -9.70
C ASP A 140 3.02 -2.72 -11.08
N PRO A 141 2.46 -3.54 -11.99
CA PRO A 141 1.96 -3.06 -13.28
C PRO A 141 0.88 -1.98 -13.16
N ALA A 142 0.10 -1.97 -12.08
CA ALA A 142 -0.94 -0.95 -11.87
C ALA A 142 -0.37 0.46 -11.66
N THR A 143 0.89 0.56 -11.21
CA THR A 143 1.62 1.82 -11.06
C THR A 143 2.64 2.06 -12.18
N GLY A 144 2.60 1.26 -13.26
CA GLY A 144 3.55 1.33 -14.37
C GLY A 144 4.88 0.62 -14.13
N GLY A 145 4.98 -0.18 -13.06
CA GLY A 145 6.11 -1.04 -12.78
C GLY A 145 6.02 -2.40 -13.50
N GLN A 146 7.01 -3.26 -13.26
CA GLN A 146 7.07 -4.59 -13.84
C GLN A 146 7.93 -5.53 -13.00
N PRO A 147 7.74 -6.86 -13.10
CA PRO A 147 8.58 -7.81 -12.41
C PRO A 147 10.07 -7.66 -12.76
N GLN A 148 10.93 -7.53 -11.76
CA GLN A 148 12.37 -7.23 -11.91
C GLN A 148 13.23 -8.09 -10.98
N THR A 149 14.47 -8.38 -11.37
CA THR A 149 15.39 -9.12 -10.48
C THR A 149 15.98 -8.20 -9.41
N TYR A 150 16.55 -8.78 -8.36
CA TYR A 150 17.26 -7.99 -7.35
C TYR A 150 18.41 -7.18 -7.95
N GLN A 151 19.11 -7.73 -8.96
CA GLN A 151 20.21 -7.05 -9.64
C GLN A 151 19.74 -5.82 -10.42
N ASP A 152 18.52 -5.83 -10.93
CA ASP A 152 17.92 -4.67 -11.63
C ASP A 152 17.48 -3.59 -10.63
N LEU A 153 16.95 -3.99 -9.48
CA LEU A 153 16.40 -3.08 -8.46
C LEU A 153 17.51 -2.40 -7.65
N GLN A 154 18.57 -3.12 -7.27
CA GLN A 154 19.58 -2.64 -6.33
C GLN A 154 20.25 -1.31 -6.77
N PRO A 155 20.69 -1.13 -8.03
CA PRO A 155 21.29 0.14 -8.46
C PRO A 155 20.30 1.31 -8.43
N GLN A 156 19.02 1.05 -8.72
CA GLN A 156 17.97 2.07 -8.70
C GLN A 156 17.62 2.48 -7.27
N PHE A 157 17.57 1.51 -6.35
CA PHE A 157 17.35 1.73 -4.93
C PHE A 157 18.44 2.63 -4.33
N LEU A 158 19.71 2.33 -4.60
CA LEU A 158 20.84 3.12 -4.11
C LEU A 158 20.84 4.58 -4.61
N ARG A 159 20.25 4.85 -5.78
CA ARG A 159 20.09 6.22 -6.31
C ARG A 159 18.98 7.00 -5.61
N GLN A 160 17.94 6.33 -5.11
CA GLN A 160 16.79 6.96 -4.45
C GLN A 160 16.92 6.97 -2.92
N LEU A 161 17.91 6.25 -2.38
CA LEU A 161 18.24 6.26 -0.97
C LEU A 161 18.75 7.63 -0.53
N HIS A 162 17.97 8.32 0.30
CA HIS A 162 18.38 9.55 0.95
C HIS A 162 18.80 9.20 2.38
N GLN A 163 20.11 9.04 2.61
CA GLN A 163 20.62 8.71 3.94
C GLN A 163 20.36 9.86 4.92
N ALA A 164 19.38 9.68 5.82
CA ALA A 164 19.36 10.39 7.09
C ALA A 164 20.52 9.87 7.94
N ARG A 165 21.27 10.78 8.58
CA ARG A 165 22.54 10.49 9.30
C ARG A 165 22.45 9.42 10.42
N HIS A 166 21.27 8.93 10.77
CA HIS A 166 21.02 8.14 12.00
C HIS A 166 20.08 6.93 11.84
N GLU A 167 19.75 6.51 10.61
CA GLU A 167 18.84 5.38 10.38
C GLU A 167 19.60 4.18 9.81
N ALA A 168 19.27 2.97 10.25
CA ALA A 168 19.85 1.75 9.68
C ALA A 168 19.43 1.68 8.21
N LEU A 169 20.38 1.33 7.33
CA LEU A 169 20.09 1.13 5.92
C LEU A 169 18.97 0.09 5.79
N PRO A 170 17.86 0.40 5.09
CA PRO A 170 16.87 -0.60 4.77
C PRO A 170 17.55 -1.68 3.93
N GLU A 171 17.35 -2.96 4.28
CA GLU A 171 17.85 -4.08 3.49
C GLU A 171 16.80 -4.46 2.44
N PRO A 172 16.91 -3.98 1.18
CA PRO A 172 15.88 -4.21 0.16
C PRO A 172 15.67 -5.70 -0.13
N GLY A 173 16.71 -6.53 0.04
CA GLY A 173 16.61 -7.99 -0.10
C GLY A 173 15.67 -8.60 0.95
N GLU A 174 15.83 -8.23 2.22
CA GLU A 174 14.94 -8.71 3.29
C GLU A 174 13.51 -8.21 3.09
N ILE A 175 13.34 -6.95 2.67
CA ILE A 175 12.00 -6.37 2.43
C ILE A 175 11.31 -7.06 1.26
N LEU A 176 12.04 -7.35 0.18
CA LEU A 176 11.56 -8.16 -0.96
C LEU A 176 11.11 -9.54 -0.49
N GLU A 177 11.99 -10.22 0.24
CA GLU A 177 11.69 -11.50 0.85
C GLU A 177 10.55 -11.44 1.86
N GLN A 178 10.25 -10.32 2.48
CA GLN A 178 9.15 -10.20 3.44
C GLN A 178 7.80 -9.96 2.76
N ASN A 179 7.78 -9.10 1.73
CA ASN A 179 6.55 -8.49 1.24
C ASN A 179 6.16 -8.90 -0.19
N PHE A 180 7.07 -9.51 -0.95
CA PHE A 180 6.88 -9.80 -2.38
C PHE A 180 7.08 -11.29 -2.69
N LEU A 181 6.72 -11.70 -3.92
CA LEU A 181 6.95 -13.05 -4.43
C LEU A 181 7.96 -13.03 -5.56
N GLN A 182 8.63 -14.15 -5.77
CA GLN A 182 9.57 -14.37 -6.86
C GLN A 182 8.98 -15.37 -7.87
N ASP A 183 9.16 -15.09 -9.16
CA ASP A 183 8.86 -16.02 -10.24
C ASP A 183 10.03 -16.99 -10.49
N ASP A 184 9.83 -17.97 -11.36
CA ASP A 184 10.83 -19.01 -11.63
C ASP A 184 12.08 -18.46 -12.35
N ALA A 185 12.00 -17.23 -12.88
CA ALA A 185 13.11 -16.52 -13.51
C ALA A 185 13.88 -15.62 -12.51
N GLY A 186 13.53 -15.67 -11.22
CA GLY A 186 14.18 -14.86 -10.19
C GLY A 186 13.69 -13.40 -10.13
N ARG A 187 12.60 -13.07 -10.83
CA ARG A 187 12.02 -11.72 -10.81
C ARG A 187 11.01 -11.57 -9.68
N TRP A 188 11.18 -10.51 -8.91
CA TRP A 188 10.26 -10.10 -7.87
C TRP A 188 9.02 -9.45 -8.46
N TYR A 189 7.86 -9.69 -7.87
CA TYR A 189 6.59 -9.09 -8.27
C TYR A 189 5.66 -8.90 -7.08
N VAL A 190 4.70 -7.98 -7.22
CA VAL A 190 3.63 -7.79 -6.22
C VAL A 190 2.66 -8.97 -6.30
N PRO A 191 2.45 -9.75 -5.22
CA PRO A 191 1.52 -10.86 -5.25
C PRO A 191 0.09 -10.39 -5.55
N ASP A 192 -0.59 -11.11 -6.43
CA ASP A 192 -2.01 -10.89 -6.69
C ASP A 192 -2.85 -11.81 -5.78
N PRO A 193 -3.58 -11.26 -4.80
CA PRO A 193 -4.40 -12.06 -3.90
C PRO A 193 -5.61 -12.70 -4.58
N ASN A 194 -5.93 -12.36 -5.83
CA ASN A 194 -6.94 -13.07 -6.62
C ASN A 194 -6.36 -14.27 -7.39
N LYS A 195 -5.04 -14.42 -7.42
CA LYS A 195 -4.36 -15.49 -8.14
C LYS A 195 -4.05 -16.64 -7.18
N ALA A 196 -4.71 -17.78 -7.39
CA ALA A 196 -4.57 -18.95 -6.53
C ALA A 196 -3.10 -19.42 -6.35
N SER A 197 -2.27 -19.31 -7.38
CA SER A 197 -0.85 -19.65 -7.29
C SER A 197 -0.08 -18.73 -6.33
N ASP A 198 -0.43 -17.45 -6.28
CA ASP A 198 0.24 -16.48 -5.40
C ASP A 198 -0.23 -16.67 -3.96
N LEU A 199 -1.51 -16.96 -3.76
CA LEU A 199 -2.05 -17.32 -2.45
C LEU A 199 -1.34 -18.55 -1.87
N GLU A 200 -1.10 -19.57 -2.71
CA GLU A 200 -0.40 -20.78 -2.28
C GLU A 200 1.06 -20.48 -1.91
N LYS A 201 1.77 -19.70 -2.75
CA LYS A 201 3.13 -19.26 -2.45
C LYS A 201 3.20 -18.46 -1.14
N ILE A 202 2.25 -17.56 -0.88
CA ILE A 202 2.16 -16.80 0.37
C ILE A 202 1.95 -17.74 1.56
N ARG A 203 1.01 -18.69 1.45
CA ARG A 203 0.73 -19.66 2.51
C ARG A 203 1.94 -20.52 2.81
N GLN A 204 2.57 -21.09 1.79
CA GLN A 204 3.77 -21.91 1.93
C GLN A 204 4.89 -21.12 2.61
N LYS A 205 5.11 -19.87 2.22
CA LYS A 205 6.10 -18.98 2.82
C LYS A 205 5.80 -18.69 4.29
N ALA A 206 4.53 -18.46 4.65
CA ALA A 206 4.11 -18.28 6.03
C ALA A 206 4.37 -19.53 6.88
N LEU A 207 4.04 -20.71 6.34
CA LEU A 207 4.27 -22.00 7.00
C LEU A 207 5.76 -22.27 7.23
N LEU A 208 6.61 -22.01 6.23
CA LEU A 208 8.06 -22.17 6.35
C LEU A 208 8.67 -21.25 7.41
N ARG A 209 8.17 -20.01 7.51
CA ARG A 209 8.58 -19.08 8.56
C ARG A 209 8.18 -19.55 9.96
N GLU A 210 6.96 -20.05 10.09
CA GLU A 210 6.49 -20.61 11.36
C GLU A 210 7.32 -21.83 11.76
N PHE A 211 7.61 -22.72 10.81
CA PHE A 211 8.51 -23.87 11.03
C PHE A 211 9.91 -23.43 11.46
N ALA A 212 10.52 -22.45 10.78
CA ALA A 212 11.85 -21.93 11.12
C ALA A 212 11.89 -21.40 12.56
N ARG A 213 10.87 -20.63 12.98
CA ARG A 213 10.72 -20.14 14.36
C ARG A 213 10.63 -21.28 15.37
N TYR A 214 9.87 -22.34 15.07
CA TYR A 214 9.79 -23.51 15.95
C TYR A 214 11.11 -24.29 16.03
N ALA A 215 11.82 -24.43 14.92
CA ALA A 215 13.12 -25.11 14.89
C ALA A 215 14.17 -24.37 15.73
N GLU A 216 14.24 -23.04 15.60
CA GLU A 216 15.11 -22.19 16.42
C GLU A 216 14.74 -22.22 17.92
N ALA A 217 13.44 -22.24 18.25
CA ALA A 217 12.97 -22.34 19.62
C ALA A 217 13.30 -23.69 20.28
N ARG A 218 13.29 -24.80 19.51
CA ARG A 218 13.67 -26.13 20.00
C ARG A 218 15.18 -26.35 20.13
N GLY A 219 16.01 -25.59 19.40
CA GLY A 219 17.47 -25.65 19.49
C GLY A 219 18.07 -25.00 20.75
N ARG A 220 17.24 -24.46 21.65
CA ARG A 220 17.65 -23.66 22.82
C ARG A 220 17.33 -24.33 24.18
N LEU A 221 17.05 -25.63 24.19
CA LEU A 221 16.79 -26.46 25.38
C LEU A 221 17.90 -27.48 25.61
#